data_AF-A0A7K0SEZ1-F1
#
_entry.id   AF-A0A7K0SEZ1-F1
#
_cell.length_a   1.000
_cell.length_b   1.000
_cell.length_c   1.000
_cell.angle_alpha   90.00
_cell.angle_beta   90.00
_cell.angle_gamma   90.00
#
_symmetry.space_group_name_H-M   'P 1'
#
loop_
_entity.id
_entity.type
_entity.pdbx_description
1 polymer ?
#
loop_
_entity_poly.entity_id
_entity_poly.type
_entity_poly.pdbx_seq_one_letter_code
_entity_poly.pdbx_strand_id
1 'polypeptide(L)'
;ELIDNQVSKKLSGKGNGPIAAFVAIVNSHEPKLNLRVLDYYEHALSAGGDAKAAAYLECEIAGKVYWGVGIDPSTTTAALKAVISSINRAVR
;
A
#
# COMPACT_ATOMS: atom_id res chain seq x y z
N GLU A 1 6.03 -10.25 5.25
CA GLU A 1 5.00 -10.89 6.11
C GLU A 1 3.84 -9.92 6.23
N LEU A 2 2.62 -10.39 6.06
CA LEU A 2 1.40 -9.58 6.10
C LEU A 2 0.42 -10.22 7.08
N ILE A 3 -0.35 -9.41 7.79
CA ILE A 3 -1.43 -9.90 8.66
C ILE A 3 -2.73 -9.68 7.91
N ASP A 4 -3.42 -10.78 7.60
CA ASP A 4 -4.71 -10.81 6.95
C ASP A 4 -5.70 -11.48 7.90
N ASN A 5 -6.73 -10.74 8.33
CA ASN A 5 -7.72 -11.21 9.31
C ASN A 5 -7.07 -11.86 10.57
N GLN A 6 -6.06 -11.17 11.14
CA GLN A 6 -5.27 -11.64 12.30
C GLN A 6 -4.40 -12.88 12.05
N VAL A 7 -4.34 -13.39 10.82
CA VAL A 7 -3.48 -14.51 10.45
C VAL A 7 -2.24 -14.00 9.72
N SER A 8 -1.05 -14.35 10.23
CA SER A 8 0.19 -14.05 9.52
C SER A 8 0.34 -14.88 8.26
N LYS A 9 0.68 -14.21 7.15
CA LYS A 9 0.95 -14.80 5.84
C LYS A 9 2.31 -14.35 5.32
N LYS A 10 3.12 -15.31 4.85
CA LYS A 10 4.34 -15.04 4.10
C LYS A 10 4.02 -15.15 2.61
N LEU A 11 4.02 -14.01 1.94
CA LEU A 11 3.74 -13.89 0.52
C LEU A 11 4.95 -13.27 -0.19
N SER A 12 5.12 -13.58 -1.47
CA SER A 12 6.21 -13.09 -2.30
C SER A 12 5.71 -12.77 -3.71
N GLY A 13 6.37 -11.82 -4.36
CA GLY A 13 6.02 -11.36 -5.69
C GLY A 13 7.06 -10.37 -6.21
N LYS A 14 6.91 -9.99 -7.47
CA LYS A 14 7.85 -9.11 -8.20
C LYS A 14 7.09 -8.02 -8.92
N GLY A 15 7.77 -6.92 -9.20
CA GLY A 15 7.27 -5.79 -9.96
C GLY A 15 8.38 -4.77 -10.17
N ASN A 16 8.11 -3.73 -10.96
CA ASN A 16 9.10 -2.70 -11.34
C ASN A 16 9.47 -1.73 -10.21
N GLY A 17 9.05 -2.02 -8.97
CA GLY A 17 9.29 -1.26 -7.77
C GLY A 17 8.52 -1.86 -6.59
N PRO A 18 8.75 -1.40 -5.34
CA PRO A 18 8.14 -1.97 -4.15
C PRO A 18 6.61 -1.96 -4.19
N ILE A 19 6.00 -0.85 -4.63
CA ILE A 19 4.53 -0.71 -4.75
C ILE A 19 4.00 -1.70 -5.78
N ALA A 20 4.59 -1.77 -6.98
CA ALA A 20 4.16 -2.67 -8.03
C ALA A 20 4.29 -4.15 -7.62
N ALA A 21 5.39 -4.52 -6.95
CA ALA A 21 5.58 -5.86 -6.41
C ALA A 21 4.52 -6.19 -5.34
N PHE A 22 4.19 -5.22 -4.48
CA PHE A 22 3.19 -5.40 -3.44
C PHE A 22 1.78 -5.55 -4.01
N VAL A 23 1.41 -4.75 -5.00
CA VAL A 23 0.13 -4.89 -5.74
C VAL A 23 0.04 -6.27 -6.38
N ALA A 24 1.11 -6.76 -7.01
CA ALA A 24 1.15 -8.10 -7.59
C ALA A 24 0.96 -9.19 -6.52
N ILE A 25 1.57 -9.05 -5.34
CA ILE A 25 1.37 -9.96 -4.21
C ILE A 25 -0.10 -9.98 -3.77
N VAL A 26 -0.69 -8.81 -3.56
CA VAL A 26 -2.09 -8.68 -3.11
C VAL A 26 -3.05 -9.27 -4.14
N ASN A 27 -2.88 -8.97 -5.42
CA ASN A 27 -3.74 -9.52 -6.47
C ASN A 27 -3.56 -11.02 -6.68
N SER A 28 -2.38 -11.58 -6.38
CA SER A 28 -2.17 -13.03 -6.42
C SER A 28 -2.83 -13.72 -5.23
N HIS A 29 -2.83 -13.09 -4.06
CA HIS A 29 -3.44 -13.61 -2.83
C HIS A 29 -4.96 -13.44 -2.82
N GLU A 30 -5.46 -12.27 -3.23
CA GLU A 30 -6.88 -11.91 -3.28
C GLU A 30 -7.27 -11.35 -4.67
N PRO A 31 -7.45 -12.22 -5.69
CA PRO A 31 -7.74 -11.78 -7.06
C PRO A 31 -9.00 -10.94 -7.22
N LYS A 32 -9.97 -11.09 -6.30
CA LYS A 32 -11.24 -10.33 -6.31
C LYS A 32 -11.04 -8.84 -6.08
N LEU A 33 -9.94 -8.44 -5.44
CA LEU A 33 -9.66 -7.02 -5.19
C LEU A 33 -9.28 -6.29 -6.48
N ASN A 34 -8.68 -6.97 -7.47
CA ASN A 34 -8.17 -6.36 -8.71
C ASN A 34 -7.54 -4.97 -8.47
N LEU A 35 -6.65 -4.91 -7.47
CA LEU A 35 -6.05 -3.69 -6.97
C LEU A 35 -5.20 -3.04 -8.06
N ARG A 36 -5.43 -1.75 -8.30
CA ARG A 36 -4.62 -0.91 -9.18
C ARG A 36 -4.33 0.42 -8.49
N VAL A 37 -3.09 0.87 -8.56
CA VAL A 37 -2.72 2.22 -8.12
C VAL A 37 -2.99 3.17 -9.28
N LEU A 38 -3.73 4.24 -9.01
CA LEU A 38 -4.11 5.28 -9.97
C LEU A 38 -3.22 6.51 -9.83
N ASP A 39 -2.95 6.93 -8.59
CA ASP A 39 -2.12 8.10 -8.29
C ASP A 39 -1.30 7.90 -7.01
N TYR A 40 -0.19 8.63 -6.92
CA TYR A 40 0.78 8.57 -5.83
C TYR A 40 1.35 9.95 -5.52
N TYR A 41 1.17 10.38 -4.28
CA TYR A 41 1.86 11.54 -3.72
C TYR A 41 2.58 11.17 -2.44
N GLU A 42 3.73 11.78 -2.23
CA GLU A 42 4.48 11.64 -0.99
C GLU A 42 5.20 12.94 -0.65
N HIS A 43 5.30 13.25 0.64
CA HIS A 43 6.14 14.32 1.13
C HIS A 43 6.74 13.99 2.50
N ALA A 44 7.83 14.71 2.83
CA ALA A 44 8.42 14.65 4.15
C ALA A 44 7.58 15.45 5.15
N LEU A 45 7.33 14.89 6.34
CA LEU A 45 6.62 15.52 7.46
C LEU A 45 7.54 16.40 8.32
N SER A 46 8.85 16.21 8.21
CA SER A 46 9.87 17.00 8.89
C SER A 46 11.13 17.06 8.04
N ALA A 47 12.11 17.86 8.46
CA ALA A 47 13.43 17.90 7.84
C ALA A 47 14.44 17.10 8.66
N GLY A 48 15.54 16.68 8.05
CA GLY A 48 16.60 15.92 8.72
C GLY A 48 16.60 14.43 8.37
N GLY A 49 17.65 13.72 8.81
CA GLY A 49 17.81 12.28 8.54
C GLY A 49 16.80 11.38 9.26
N ASP A 50 16.12 11.92 10.27
CA ASP A 50 15.04 11.30 11.04
C ASP A 50 13.64 11.71 10.55
N ALA A 51 13.57 12.36 9.38
CA ALA A 51 12.31 12.77 8.79
C ALA A 51 11.39 11.58 8.49
N LYS A 52 10.10 11.76 8.78
CA LYS A 52 9.06 10.81 8.37
C LYS A 52 8.51 11.17 7.00
N ALA A 53 8.13 10.17 6.22
CA ALA A 53 7.35 10.36 5.00
C ALA A 53 5.87 10.14 5.28
N ALA A 54 5.02 10.93 4.62
CA ALA A 54 3.60 10.68 4.46
C ALA A 54 3.32 10.37 2.99
N ALA A 55 2.83 9.17 2.71
CA ALA A 55 2.42 8.72 1.39
C ALA A 55 0.90 8.66 1.28
N TYR A 56 0.39 9.05 0.13
CA TYR A 56 -1.01 9.10 -0.25
C TYR A 56 -1.16 8.34 -1.56
N LEU A 57 -1.93 7.26 -1.56
CA LEU A 57 -2.20 6.49 -2.77
C LEU A 57 -3.68 6.50 -3.08
N GLU A 58 -4.00 6.80 -4.33
CA GLU A 58 -5.30 6.55 -4.91
C GLU A 58 -5.29 5.15 -5.54
N CYS A 59 -6.21 4.30 -5.11
CA CYS A 59 -6.31 2.92 -5.55
C CYS A 59 -7.70 2.60 -6.07
N GLU A 60 -7.79 1.96 -7.23
CA GLU A 60 -8.99 1.24 -7.67
C GLU A 60 -8.97 -0.16 -7.05
N ILE A 61 -10.04 -0.50 -6.34
CA ILE A 61 -10.21 -1.79 -5.64
C ILE A 61 -11.64 -2.26 -5.88
N ALA A 62 -11.78 -3.45 -6.48
CA ALA A 62 -13.05 -4.06 -6.85
C ALA A 62 -13.98 -3.08 -7.61
N GLY A 63 -13.39 -2.28 -8.51
CA GLY A 63 -14.11 -1.31 -9.37
C GLY A 63 -14.51 0.00 -8.69
N LYS A 64 -14.04 0.29 -7.47
CA LYS A 64 -14.27 1.56 -6.76
C LYS A 64 -12.94 2.21 -6.37
N VAL A 65 -12.93 3.53 -6.31
CA VAL A 65 -11.72 4.32 -5.97
C VAL A 65 -11.67 4.62 -4.47
N TYR A 66 -10.53 4.37 -3.86
CA TYR A 66 -10.25 4.62 -2.46
C TYR A 66 -8.89 5.28 -2.28
N TRP A 67 -8.82 6.22 -1.34
CA TRP A 67 -7.56 6.83 -0.92
C TRP A 67 -7.00 6.12 0.32
N GLY A 68 -5.73 5.79 0.29
CA GLY A 68 -4.98 5.26 1.41
C GLY A 68 -3.87 6.21 1.85
N VAL A 69 -3.61 6.26 3.15
CA VAL A 69 -2.55 7.08 3.73
C VAL A 69 -1.66 6.22 4.60
N GLY A 70 -0.36 6.42 4.51
CA GLY A 70 0.65 5.71 5.27
C GLY A 70 1.76 6.65 5.71
N ILE A 71 2.19 6.52 6.97
CA ILE A 71 3.25 7.32 7.56
C ILE A 71 4.32 6.38 8.11
N ASP A 72 5.57 6.64 7.73
CA ASP A 72 6.73 5.89 8.17
C ASP A 72 8.03 6.67 7.93
N PRO A 73 9.10 6.46 8.73
CA PRO A 73 10.44 6.97 8.39
C PRO A 73 10.97 6.51 7.03
N SER A 74 10.56 5.32 6.56
CA SER A 74 10.87 4.83 5.22
C SER A 74 9.78 5.24 4.23
N THR A 75 10.13 5.97 3.18
CA THR A 75 9.22 6.30 2.06
C THR A 75 8.57 5.05 1.47
N THR A 76 9.37 4.00 1.28
CA THR A 76 8.87 2.71 0.79
C THR A 76 7.83 2.12 1.75
N THR A 77 8.11 2.10 3.05
CA THR A 77 7.16 1.55 4.03
C THR A 77 5.91 2.42 4.16
N ALA A 78 6.04 3.74 4.07
CA ALA A 78 4.92 4.69 4.07
C ALA A 78 3.98 4.40 2.89
N ALA A 79 4.52 4.23 1.68
CA ALA A 79 3.74 3.87 0.50
C ALA A 79 3.04 2.51 0.63
N LEU A 80 3.72 1.48 1.16
CA LEU A 80 3.09 0.17 1.38
C LEU A 80 1.95 0.24 2.42
N LYS A 81 2.14 1.01 3.50
CA LYS A 81 1.09 1.28 4.49
C LYS A 81 -0.11 2.01 3.87
N ALA A 82 0.13 2.96 2.96
CA ALA A 82 -0.94 3.65 2.25
C ALA A 82 -1.74 2.68 1.36
N VAL A 83 -1.09 1.75 0.64
CA VAL A 83 -1.81 0.68 -0.09
C VAL A 83 -2.70 -0.13 0.86
N ILE A 84 -2.15 -0.61 1.99
CA ILE A 84 -2.90 -1.38 2.99
C ILE A 84 -4.08 -0.57 3.54
N SER A 85 -3.88 0.72 3.80
CA SER A 85 -4.93 1.64 4.25
C SER A 85 -6.08 1.72 3.24
N SER A 86 -5.78 1.83 1.94
CA SER A 86 -6.81 1.83 0.89
C SER A 86 -7.60 0.51 0.82
N ILE A 87 -6.92 -0.64 0.96
CA ILE A 87 -7.55 -1.97 0.97
C ILE A 87 -8.48 -2.11 2.17
N ASN A 88 -8.00 -1.77 3.37
CA ASN A 88 -8.80 -1.85 4.60
C ASN A 88 -10.04 -0.95 4.55
N ARG A 89 -9.95 0.20 3.85
CA ARG A 89 -11.13 1.05 3.60
C ARG A 89 -12.11 0.43 2.62
N ALA A 90 -11.63 -0.32 1.64
CA ALA A 90 -12.46 -0.96 0.62
C ALA A 90 -13.24 -2.19 1.14
N VAL A 91 -12.70 -2.89 2.15
CA VAL A 91 -13.30 -4.11 2.74
C VAL A 91 -14.09 -3.86 4.02
N ARG A 92 -14.23 -2.60 4.45
CA ARG A 92 -15.00 -2.21 5.63
C ARG A 92 -16.50 -2.39 5.43
#